data_AF-V9Z2A6-F1
#
_entry.id   AF-V9Z2A6-F1
#
_cell.length_a   1.000
_cell.length_b   1.000
_cell.length_c   1.000
_cell.angle_alpha   90.00
_cell.angle_beta   90.00
_cell.angle_gamma   90.00
#
_symmetry.space_group_name_H-M   'P 1'
#
loop_
_entity.id
_entity.type
_entity.pdbx_description
1 polymer ?
#
loop_
_entity_poly.entity_id
_entity_poly.type
_entity_poly.pdbx_seq_one_letter_code
_entity_poly.pdbx_strand_id
1 'polypeptide(L)'
;MAKRKANEAGSSTGHRADALRVLGVLKAATADQIQRLSSPHLTYRHTLKETAAKRKEARTASHRGALNDLRRHGLSVDGGRTRGGEEVRLLTKDGLAAAGLELDRGPEEMGGMPKSAGRSGASHAMTVNETVIAMIRPKPDLDLVAGEPAEAVAAAQAWVDAPDGIGTITSYATEVALPATGTWRNPGVGCAWADIVLTAPEAGLPLLFIEADNCTEEAPIIAAKFDKYMRHFHRKVKDTDGKDKPMWRTRWSAPAPQWGDATHPPVLLVFHQVGKRTALQQMKNVAELTREHWQGQWAEGGFRIYNQKMPIVATTLELLREQGPAGPAFRRFGRDVDQNLWDAIGNPRRDAALARRAEEGRRRLAQEAAEREAQRPVCRDCGQKFTDDRWKASIAVDWGRRDSHPHLCDDCKARVLEGERQAEQAERERQEQERQETEAAQDSKAGGWLGRWRS
;
A
#
# COMPACT_ATOMS: atom_id res chain seq x y z
N MET A 1 1.50 34.22 -7.48
CA MET A 1 2.05 33.69 -8.76
C MET A 1 2.90 34.76 -9.43
N ALA A 2 4.22 34.67 -9.36
CA ALA A 2 5.12 35.63 -10.03
C ALA A 2 5.15 35.36 -11.54
N LYS A 3 5.00 36.44 -12.33
CA LYS A 3 4.96 36.41 -13.80
C LYS A 3 6.27 35.82 -14.36
N ARG A 4 6.18 34.79 -15.22
CA ARG A 4 7.32 34.14 -15.88
C ARG A 4 8.13 35.18 -16.68
N LYS A 5 9.32 35.59 -16.20
CA LYS A 5 10.30 36.31 -17.03
C LYS A 5 11.06 35.29 -17.88
N ALA A 6 10.97 35.42 -19.19
CA ALA A 6 11.78 34.69 -20.15
C ALA A 6 13.07 35.48 -20.42
N ASN A 7 14.23 34.83 -20.32
CA ASN A 7 15.50 35.42 -20.75
C ASN A 7 15.69 35.19 -22.27
N GLU A 8 16.52 36.01 -22.92
CA GLU A 8 16.81 35.99 -24.38
C GLU A 8 17.22 34.61 -24.94
N ALA A 9 17.64 33.67 -24.08
CA ALA A 9 17.99 32.29 -24.46
C ALA A 9 16.84 31.26 -24.30
N GLY A 10 15.60 31.69 -24.04
CA GLY A 10 14.45 30.81 -23.84
C GLY A 10 14.39 30.08 -22.49
N SER A 11 15.33 30.37 -21.58
CA SER A 11 15.29 29.88 -20.19
C SER A 11 14.26 30.67 -19.38
N SER A 12 13.39 29.95 -18.67
CA SER A 12 12.39 30.52 -17.75
C SER A 12 12.64 30.02 -16.33
N THR A 13 12.10 30.74 -15.34
CA THR A 13 12.18 30.27 -13.94
C THR A 13 11.56 28.88 -13.76
N GLY A 14 10.51 28.56 -14.53
CA GLY A 14 9.91 27.22 -14.52
C GLY A 14 10.86 26.13 -15.01
N HIS A 15 11.54 26.33 -16.15
CA HIS A 15 12.48 25.34 -16.68
C HIS A 15 13.71 25.12 -15.79
N ARG A 16 14.15 26.14 -15.04
CA ARG A 16 15.22 25.99 -14.05
C ARG A 16 14.76 25.16 -12.86
N ALA A 17 13.55 25.43 -12.34
CA ALA A 17 12.94 24.64 -11.28
C ALA A 17 12.76 23.17 -11.71
N ASP A 18 12.32 22.93 -12.96
CA ASP A 18 12.19 21.58 -13.51
C ASP A 18 13.54 20.84 -13.55
N ALA A 19 14.59 21.50 -14.04
CA ALA A 19 15.93 20.93 -14.06
C ALA A 19 16.46 20.63 -12.64
N LEU A 20 16.22 21.52 -11.68
CA LEU A 20 16.59 21.31 -10.28
C LEU A 20 15.85 20.12 -9.66
N ARG A 21 14.52 20.03 -9.84
CA ARG A 21 13.72 18.89 -9.35
C ARG A 21 14.20 17.57 -9.92
N VAL A 22 14.37 17.49 -11.23
CA VAL A 22 14.77 16.25 -11.91
C VAL A 22 16.20 15.85 -11.51
N LEU A 23 17.17 16.77 -11.55
CA LEU A 23 18.55 16.45 -11.20
C LEU A 23 18.73 16.21 -9.69
N GLY A 24 17.92 16.85 -8.84
CA GLY A 24 17.89 16.60 -7.40
C GLY A 24 17.53 15.15 -7.08
N VAL A 25 16.64 14.55 -7.89
CA VAL A 25 16.27 13.14 -7.79
C VAL A 25 17.26 12.24 -8.52
N LEU A 26 17.51 12.45 -9.81
CA LEU A 26 18.25 11.53 -10.69
C LEU A 26 19.78 11.65 -10.60
N LYS A 27 20.32 12.70 -9.97
CA LYS A 27 21.76 13.05 -9.86
C LYS A 27 22.44 13.44 -11.16
N ALA A 28 22.13 12.76 -12.25
CA ALA A 28 22.67 13.00 -13.57
C ALA A 28 21.59 12.84 -14.63
N ALA A 29 21.39 13.78 -15.54
CA ALA A 29 20.41 13.63 -16.62
C ALA A 29 20.78 14.44 -17.87
N THR A 30 20.24 14.03 -19.01
CA THR A 30 20.27 14.82 -20.25
C THR A 30 19.10 15.79 -20.30
N ALA A 31 19.19 16.82 -21.15
CA ALA A 31 18.07 17.74 -21.38
C ALA A 31 16.81 17.02 -21.93
N ASP A 32 16.99 15.95 -22.71
CA ASP A 32 15.88 15.12 -23.22
C ASP A 32 15.14 14.39 -22.10
N GLN A 33 15.87 13.81 -21.14
CA GLN A 33 15.27 13.14 -19.98
C GLN A 33 14.52 14.12 -19.07
N ILE A 34 15.12 15.28 -18.80
CA ILE A 34 14.46 16.34 -18.02
C ILE A 34 13.19 16.80 -18.73
N GLN A 35 13.24 17.02 -20.05
CA GLN A 35 12.07 17.42 -20.83
C GLN A 35 10.97 16.36 -20.79
N ARG A 36 11.29 15.08 -20.98
CA ARG A 36 10.30 14.00 -20.95
C ARG A 36 9.59 13.90 -19.58
N LEU A 37 10.30 14.18 -18.49
CA LEU A 37 9.73 14.16 -17.13
C LEU A 37 8.91 15.41 -16.81
N SER A 38 9.39 16.59 -17.17
CA SER A 38 8.82 17.87 -16.72
C SER A 38 7.88 18.52 -17.73
N SER A 39 8.03 18.20 -19.02
CA SER A 39 7.26 18.80 -20.11
C SER A 39 7.02 17.79 -21.23
N PRO A 40 6.36 16.65 -20.95
CA PRO A 40 6.16 15.56 -21.92
C PRO A 40 5.46 15.98 -23.21
N HIS A 41 4.60 17.01 -23.16
CA HIS A 41 3.93 17.57 -24.34
C HIS A 41 4.90 18.03 -25.44
N LEU A 42 6.11 18.49 -25.09
CA LEU A 42 7.11 18.91 -26.07
C LEU A 42 7.60 17.75 -26.96
N THR A 43 7.41 16.49 -26.54
CA THR A 43 7.71 15.29 -27.34
C THR A 43 6.82 15.22 -28.59
N TYR A 44 5.60 15.75 -28.50
CA TYR A 44 4.58 15.74 -29.54
C TYR A 44 4.50 17.07 -30.29
N ARG A 45 5.38 18.03 -29.97
CA ARG A 45 5.53 19.28 -30.71
C ARG A 45 6.65 19.18 -31.73
N HIS A 46 6.62 20.09 -32.71
CA HIS A 46 7.67 20.21 -33.74
C HIS A 46 7.81 18.96 -34.61
N THR A 47 6.74 18.16 -34.74
CA THR A 47 6.74 16.91 -35.52
C THR A 47 6.98 17.14 -37.01
N LEU A 48 6.69 18.35 -37.50
CA LEU A 48 6.94 18.78 -38.88
C LEU A 48 8.43 18.99 -39.23
N LYS A 49 9.35 18.99 -38.26
CA LYS A 49 10.78 19.09 -38.59
C LYS A 49 11.24 17.80 -39.26
N GLU A 50 11.96 17.93 -40.37
CA GLU A 50 12.34 16.85 -41.27
C GLU A 50 13.01 15.65 -40.58
N THR A 51 14.02 15.91 -39.75
CA THR A 51 14.85 14.85 -39.14
C THR A 51 14.55 14.67 -37.66
N ALA A 52 14.71 13.44 -37.17
CA ALA A 52 14.58 13.14 -35.74
C ALA A 52 15.54 13.98 -34.87
N ALA A 53 16.74 14.28 -35.38
CA ALA A 53 17.70 15.16 -34.72
C ALA A 53 17.17 16.59 -34.58
N LYS A 54 16.64 17.19 -35.66
CA LYS A 54 16.04 18.53 -35.64
C LYS A 54 14.82 18.60 -34.70
N ARG A 55 14.00 17.54 -34.67
CA ARG A 55 12.87 17.42 -33.72
C ARG A 55 13.36 17.41 -32.27
N LYS A 56 14.34 16.55 -31.96
CA LYS A 56 14.95 16.45 -30.63
C LYS A 56 15.62 17.75 -30.18
N GLU A 57 16.33 18.40 -31.09
CA GLU A 57 16.97 19.68 -30.81
C GLU A 57 15.93 20.75 -30.42
N ALA A 58 14.82 20.82 -31.14
CA ALA A 58 13.75 21.77 -30.88
C ALA A 58 13.08 21.53 -29.51
N ARG A 59 12.65 20.30 -29.23
CA ARG A 59 11.93 19.99 -27.98
C ARG A 59 12.80 20.15 -26.72
N THR A 60 14.12 20.03 -26.85
CA THR A 60 15.06 20.14 -25.71
C THR A 60 15.68 21.52 -25.55
N ALA A 61 15.43 22.46 -26.47
CA ALA A 61 16.12 23.75 -26.51
C ALA A 61 15.95 24.55 -25.20
N SER A 62 14.73 24.67 -24.68
CA SER A 62 14.45 25.41 -23.44
C SER A 62 15.14 24.79 -22.22
N HIS A 63 15.14 23.45 -22.11
CA HIS A 63 15.81 22.75 -21.02
C HIS A 63 17.34 22.84 -21.13
N ARG A 64 17.91 22.80 -22.35
CA ARG A 64 19.34 23.08 -22.55
C ARG A 64 19.69 24.50 -22.14
N GLY A 65 18.85 25.49 -22.49
CA GLY A 65 18.99 26.87 -22.05
C GLY A 65 18.97 27.01 -20.52
N ALA A 66 18.04 26.33 -19.86
CA ALA A 66 17.93 26.31 -18.40
C ALA A 66 19.15 25.69 -17.72
N LEU A 67 19.64 24.56 -18.24
CA LEU A 67 20.86 23.91 -17.71
C LEU A 67 22.10 24.78 -17.89
N ASN A 68 22.23 25.47 -19.02
CA ASN A 68 23.33 26.42 -19.24
C ASN A 68 23.26 27.62 -18.29
N ASP A 69 22.05 28.12 -17.99
CA ASP A 69 21.84 29.18 -17.01
C ASP A 69 22.22 28.73 -15.59
N LEU A 70 21.74 27.56 -15.15
CA LEU A 70 22.14 26.96 -13.87
C LEU A 70 23.66 26.79 -13.76
N ARG A 71 24.32 26.38 -14.85
CA ARG A 71 25.78 26.28 -14.89
C ARG A 71 26.46 27.64 -14.73
N ARG A 72 25.99 28.68 -15.41
CA ARG A 72 26.53 30.05 -15.27
C ARG A 72 26.42 30.56 -13.83
N HIS A 73 25.39 30.15 -13.11
CA HIS A 73 25.19 30.45 -11.69
C HIS A 73 25.89 29.48 -10.73
N GLY A 74 26.74 28.57 -11.22
CA GLY A 74 27.48 27.64 -10.37
C GLY A 74 26.62 26.54 -9.72
N LEU A 75 25.37 26.36 -10.16
CA LEU A 75 24.44 25.36 -9.62
C LEU A 75 24.52 24.02 -10.35
N SER A 76 25.10 23.98 -11.55
CA SER A 76 25.28 22.74 -12.31
C SER A 76 26.62 22.68 -13.03
N VAL A 77 27.08 21.48 -13.34
CA VAL A 77 28.34 21.22 -14.07
C VAL A 77 28.12 20.18 -15.17
N ASP A 78 29.09 20.11 -16.09
CA ASP A 78 29.12 19.09 -17.14
C ASP A 78 29.49 17.72 -16.54
N GLY A 79 28.61 16.73 -16.73
CA GLY A 79 28.81 15.34 -16.32
C GLY A 79 29.38 14.45 -17.42
N GLY A 80 29.90 15.04 -18.49
CA GLY A 80 30.36 14.34 -19.68
C GLY A 80 29.27 14.14 -20.73
N ARG A 81 29.41 13.11 -21.56
CA ARG A 81 28.49 12.80 -22.65
C ARG A 81 28.07 11.34 -22.65
N THR A 82 26.82 11.08 -23.06
CA THR A 82 26.34 9.72 -23.31
C THR A 82 27.05 9.11 -24.52
N ARG A 83 26.89 7.79 -24.75
CA ARG A 83 27.40 7.13 -25.96
C ARG A 83 26.80 7.73 -27.24
N GLY A 84 25.58 8.25 -27.17
CA GLY A 84 24.91 8.98 -28.25
C GLY A 84 25.36 10.44 -28.41
N GLY A 85 26.37 10.88 -27.65
CA GLY A 85 26.93 12.24 -27.74
C GLY A 85 26.14 13.30 -26.98
N GLU A 86 25.13 12.93 -26.20
CA GLU A 86 24.30 13.89 -25.47
C GLU A 86 25.00 14.39 -24.21
N GLU A 87 24.90 15.68 -23.94
CA GLU A 87 25.45 16.28 -22.73
C GLU A 87 24.66 15.84 -21.49
N VAL A 88 25.41 15.36 -20.49
CA VAL A 88 24.89 15.01 -19.18
C VAL A 88 25.19 16.16 -18.23
N ARG A 89 24.22 16.50 -17.38
CA ARG A 89 24.37 17.56 -16.37
C ARG A 89 24.25 16.98 -14.97
N LEU A 90 25.00 17.57 -14.05
CA LEU A 90 25.05 17.23 -12.62
C LEU A 90 24.82 18.52 -11.81
N LEU A 91 24.26 18.42 -10.61
CA LEU A 91 24.20 19.55 -9.68
C LEU A 91 25.51 19.71 -8.91
N THR A 92 25.86 20.95 -8.58
CA THR A 92 26.88 21.25 -7.56
C THR A 92 26.28 21.05 -6.15
N LYS A 93 27.09 21.23 -5.10
CA LYS A 93 26.56 21.23 -3.71
C LYS A 93 25.48 22.30 -3.53
N ASP A 94 25.69 23.49 -4.07
CA ASP A 94 24.74 24.59 -3.99
C ASP A 94 23.52 24.34 -4.88
N GLY A 95 23.71 23.72 -6.05
CA GLY A 95 22.61 23.23 -6.88
C GLY A 95 21.75 22.18 -6.20
N LEU A 96 22.36 21.26 -5.45
CA LEU A 96 21.65 20.24 -4.68
C LEU A 96 20.86 20.86 -3.53
N ALA A 97 21.42 21.87 -2.85
CA ALA A 97 20.70 22.65 -1.84
C ALA A 97 19.49 23.38 -2.46
N ALA A 98 19.66 24.00 -3.63
CA ALA A 98 18.56 24.63 -4.35
C ALA A 98 17.49 23.62 -4.78
N ALA A 99 17.89 22.44 -5.24
CA ALA A 99 16.96 21.36 -5.55
C ALA A 99 16.20 20.84 -4.32
N GLY A 100 16.84 20.82 -3.15
CA GLY A 100 16.19 20.48 -1.88
C GLY A 100 15.01 21.39 -1.55
N LEU A 101 15.14 22.69 -1.82
CA LEU A 101 14.03 23.65 -1.67
C LEU A 101 12.88 23.37 -2.65
N GLU A 102 13.20 23.03 -3.90
CA GLU A 102 12.19 22.72 -4.92
C GLU A 102 11.48 21.37 -4.70
N LEU A 103 12.11 20.45 -3.96
CA LEU A 103 11.59 19.12 -3.66
C LEU A 103 10.97 19.01 -2.26
N ASP A 104 11.08 20.05 -1.44
CA ASP A 104 10.78 20.04 -0.01
C ASP A 104 11.49 18.89 0.73
N ARG A 105 12.79 18.73 0.47
CA ARG A 105 13.64 17.65 1.00
C ARG A 105 14.85 18.20 1.73
N GLY A 106 15.07 17.70 2.93
CA GLY A 106 16.27 17.99 3.72
C GLY A 106 17.54 17.34 3.14
N PRO A 107 18.75 17.81 3.52
CA PRO A 107 20.01 17.28 2.99
C PRO A 107 20.20 15.77 3.16
N GLU A 108 19.64 15.18 4.23
CA GLU A 108 19.67 13.72 4.46
C GLU A 108 18.83 12.91 3.47
N GLU A 109 17.81 13.50 2.85
CA GLU A 109 16.97 12.87 1.84
C GLU A 109 17.46 13.13 0.42
N MET A 110 18.19 14.24 0.25
CA MET A 110 18.81 14.61 -1.01
C MET A 110 20.00 13.73 -1.40
N GLY A 111 20.53 12.90 -0.53
CA GLY A 111 21.62 11.97 -0.85
C GLY A 111 22.96 12.67 -1.15
N GLY A 112 23.92 11.90 -1.68
CA GLY A 112 25.27 12.37 -1.96
C GLY A 112 25.41 13.11 -3.29
N MET A 113 26.56 13.78 -3.46
CA MET A 113 26.99 14.26 -4.77
C MET A 113 27.33 13.07 -5.67
N PRO A 114 26.94 13.08 -6.96
CA PRO A 114 27.32 12.03 -7.89
C PRO A 114 28.85 11.96 -8.00
N LYS A 115 29.42 10.75 -7.86
CA LYS A 115 30.84 10.52 -8.17
C LYS A 115 31.03 10.74 -9.66
N SER A 116 32.05 11.52 -10.04
CA SER A 116 32.31 11.89 -11.45
C SER A 116 32.13 10.71 -12.40
N ALA A 117 31.23 10.86 -13.37
CA ALA A 117 30.90 9.81 -14.32
C ALA A 117 32.08 9.57 -15.26
N GLY A 118 32.88 8.52 -15.00
CA GLY A 118 33.63 7.86 -16.06
C GLY A 118 32.65 7.35 -17.14
N ARG A 119 33.16 7.04 -18.34
CA ARG A 119 32.34 6.57 -19.49
C ARG A 119 31.36 5.43 -19.14
N SER A 120 31.71 4.55 -18.19
CA SER A 120 30.86 3.43 -17.73
C SER A 120 29.75 3.86 -16.77
N GLY A 121 30.01 4.78 -15.83
CA GLY A 121 29.04 5.24 -14.84
C GLY A 121 27.86 6.00 -15.46
N ALA A 122 28.12 6.77 -16.52
CA ALA A 122 27.07 7.46 -17.26
C ALA A 122 26.05 6.48 -17.87
N SER A 123 26.48 5.33 -18.39
CA SER A 123 25.57 4.37 -19.04
C SER A 123 24.59 3.73 -18.06
N HIS A 124 25.03 3.41 -16.84
CA HIS A 124 24.14 2.87 -15.82
C HIS A 124 23.19 3.94 -15.28
N ALA A 125 23.68 5.16 -15.00
CA ALA A 125 22.81 6.27 -14.60
C ALA A 125 21.72 6.58 -15.65
N MET A 126 22.04 6.50 -16.95
CA MET A 126 21.01 6.67 -17.99
C MET A 126 19.95 5.58 -17.94
N THR A 127 20.32 4.34 -17.65
CA THR A 127 19.35 3.24 -17.50
C THR A 127 18.47 3.44 -16.28
N VAL A 128 19.03 3.85 -15.14
CA VAL A 128 18.27 4.24 -13.94
C VAL A 128 17.23 5.31 -14.29
N ASN A 129 17.64 6.36 -15.01
CA ASN A 129 16.73 7.43 -15.44
C ASN A 129 15.62 6.94 -16.36
N GLU A 130 15.95 6.09 -17.34
CA GLU A 130 14.95 5.54 -18.25
C GLU A 130 13.97 4.60 -17.53
N THR A 131 14.42 3.87 -16.52
CA THR A 131 13.55 3.10 -15.61
C THR A 131 12.59 4.03 -14.88
N VAL A 132 13.07 5.13 -14.29
CA VAL A 132 12.19 6.12 -13.62
C VAL A 132 11.17 6.69 -14.60
N ILE A 133 11.58 7.10 -15.81
CA ILE A 133 10.67 7.62 -16.84
C ILE A 133 9.62 6.57 -17.24
N ALA A 134 10.02 5.31 -17.42
CA ALA A 134 9.12 4.24 -17.80
C ALA A 134 8.13 3.86 -16.69
N MET A 135 8.51 4.04 -15.42
CA MET A 135 7.60 3.87 -14.28
C MET A 135 6.64 5.05 -14.15
N ILE A 136 7.10 6.30 -14.27
CA ILE A 136 6.25 7.51 -14.13
C ILE A 136 5.26 7.65 -15.31
N ARG A 137 5.69 7.27 -16.53
CA ARG A 137 4.95 7.50 -17.79
C ARG A 137 4.35 8.92 -17.89
N PRO A 138 5.18 9.98 -17.87
CA PRO A 138 4.68 11.36 -17.83
C PRO A 138 3.68 11.61 -18.97
N LYS A 139 2.50 12.13 -18.63
CA LYS A 139 1.41 12.36 -19.59
C LYS A 139 1.54 13.76 -20.21
N PRO A 140 1.46 13.90 -21.55
CA PRO A 140 1.45 15.21 -22.19
C PRO A 140 0.19 15.98 -21.80
N ASP A 141 0.35 17.29 -21.66
CA ASP A 141 -0.78 18.22 -21.56
C ASP A 141 -1.38 18.42 -22.95
N LEU A 142 -2.65 18.04 -23.11
CA LEU A 142 -3.35 18.05 -24.39
C LEU A 142 -3.66 19.47 -24.88
N ASP A 143 -3.90 20.41 -23.96
CA ASP A 143 -4.14 21.82 -24.30
C ASP A 143 -2.90 22.44 -24.95
N LEU A 144 -1.72 21.97 -24.53
CA LEU A 144 -0.44 22.39 -25.09
C LEU A 144 -0.12 21.72 -26.44
N VAL A 145 -0.92 20.78 -26.95
CA VAL A 145 -0.72 20.20 -28.29
C VAL A 145 -1.87 20.49 -29.26
N ALA A 146 -2.92 21.20 -28.85
CA ALA A 146 -4.13 21.42 -29.63
C ALA A 146 -3.95 22.11 -31.02
N GLY A 147 -2.77 22.68 -31.32
CA GLY A 147 -2.43 23.30 -32.61
C GLY A 147 -1.38 22.54 -33.44
N GLU A 148 -0.93 21.38 -32.97
CA GLU A 148 0.02 20.53 -33.69
C GLU A 148 -0.70 19.70 -34.78
N PRO A 149 0.04 19.08 -35.72
CA PRO A 149 -0.57 18.21 -36.74
C PRO A 149 -1.45 17.12 -36.13
N ALA A 150 -2.53 16.75 -36.82
CA ALA A 150 -3.53 15.78 -36.33
C ALA A 150 -2.91 14.45 -35.87
N GLU A 151 -1.89 13.96 -36.59
CA GLU A 151 -1.16 12.73 -36.21
C GLU A 151 -0.41 12.88 -34.88
N ALA A 152 0.15 14.07 -34.61
CA ALA A 152 0.84 14.37 -33.35
C ALA A 152 -0.14 14.49 -32.18
N VAL A 153 -1.29 15.12 -32.41
CA VAL A 153 -2.38 15.19 -31.42
C VAL A 153 -2.93 13.80 -31.12
N ALA A 154 -3.16 12.97 -32.14
CA ALA A 154 -3.60 11.59 -31.98
C ALA A 154 -2.57 10.75 -31.21
N ALA A 155 -1.27 10.92 -31.49
CA ALA A 155 -0.21 10.24 -30.75
C ALA A 155 -0.12 10.70 -29.29
N ALA A 156 -0.34 11.98 -29.01
CA ALA A 156 -0.40 12.51 -27.64
C ALA A 156 -1.63 11.96 -26.89
N GLN A 157 -2.79 11.93 -27.54
CA GLN A 157 -4.03 11.35 -26.99
C GLN A 157 -3.86 9.87 -26.69
N ALA A 158 -3.31 9.09 -27.63
CA ALA A 158 -3.04 7.67 -27.41
C ALA A 158 -2.10 7.42 -26.20
N TRP A 159 -1.16 8.32 -25.94
CA TRP A 159 -0.31 8.24 -24.75
C TRP A 159 -1.03 8.61 -23.45
N VAL A 160 -1.97 9.57 -23.52
CA VAL A 160 -2.88 9.89 -22.40
C VAL A 160 -3.77 8.70 -22.07
N ASP A 161 -4.34 8.05 -23.09
CA ASP A 161 -5.25 6.91 -22.94
C ASP A 161 -4.54 5.60 -22.53
N ALA A 162 -3.22 5.50 -22.75
CA ALA A 162 -2.43 4.37 -22.29
C ALA A 162 -2.47 4.23 -20.76
N PRO A 163 -2.22 3.04 -20.20
CA PRO A 163 -2.20 2.86 -18.74
C PRO A 163 -1.29 3.86 -18.03
N ASP A 164 -1.76 4.33 -16.89
CA ASP A 164 -1.03 5.29 -16.07
C ASP A 164 0.29 4.71 -15.57
N GLY A 165 1.25 5.61 -15.37
CA GLY A 165 2.44 5.29 -14.60
C GLY A 165 2.16 5.32 -13.10
N ILE A 166 3.23 5.41 -12.32
CA ILE A 166 3.14 5.46 -10.87
C ILE A 166 3.95 6.62 -10.30
N GLY A 167 3.31 7.37 -9.40
CA GLY A 167 3.92 8.52 -8.73
C GLY A 167 4.32 9.65 -9.68
N THR A 168 5.04 10.61 -9.12
CA THR A 168 5.69 11.70 -9.87
C THR A 168 7.19 11.66 -9.59
N ILE A 169 7.99 12.56 -10.17
CA ILE A 169 9.44 12.59 -9.89
C ILE A 169 9.75 12.70 -8.38
N THR A 170 8.88 13.34 -7.59
CA THR A 170 9.04 13.47 -6.14
C THR A 170 8.67 12.21 -5.35
N SER A 171 8.10 11.19 -5.99
CA SER A 171 7.87 9.86 -5.41
C SER A 171 9.15 9.00 -5.43
N TYR A 172 10.20 9.46 -6.11
CA TYR A 172 11.43 8.70 -6.32
C TYR A 172 12.63 9.32 -5.59
N ALA A 173 13.55 8.46 -5.18
CA ALA A 173 14.91 8.81 -4.76
C ALA A 173 15.88 7.82 -5.40
N THR A 174 17.05 8.28 -5.86
CA THR A 174 18.09 7.39 -6.40
C THR A 174 19.29 7.30 -5.48
N GLU A 175 20.09 6.25 -5.66
CA GLU A 175 21.33 5.98 -4.89
C GLU A 175 21.07 5.97 -3.36
N VAL A 176 20.06 5.24 -2.92
CA VAL A 176 19.66 5.21 -1.50
C VAL A 176 20.43 4.14 -0.75
N ALA A 177 21.28 4.57 0.19
CA ALA A 177 21.97 3.66 1.09
C ALA A 177 20.98 2.91 1.99
N LEU A 178 21.19 1.60 2.16
CA LEU A 178 20.40 0.69 2.98
C LEU A 178 21.29 0.09 4.08
N PRO A 179 21.38 0.75 5.26
CA PRO A 179 22.37 0.42 6.26
C PRO A 179 22.11 -0.94 6.91
N ALA A 180 22.98 -1.93 6.69
CA ALA A 180 23.03 -3.15 7.50
C ALA A 180 23.83 -2.93 8.81
N THR A 181 24.75 -1.97 8.80
CA THR A 181 25.49 -1.44 9.95
C THR A 181 25.58 0.09 9.85
N GLY A 182 25.98 0.79 10.91
CA GLY A 182 26.02 2.28 10.91
C GLY A 182 24.64 2.94 10.96
N THR A 183 24.49 4.19 10.55
CA THR A 183 23.21 4.92 10.56
C THR A 183 22.76 5.26 9.14
N TRP A 184 21.56 5.84 8.98
CA TRP A 184 21.14 6.39 7.67
C TRP A 184 22.08 7.48 7.15
N ARG A 185 22.62 8.32 8.05
CA ARG A 185 23.57 9.39 7.68
C ARG A 185 24.95 8.82 7.38
N ASN A 186 25.41 7.85 8.17
CA ASN A 186 26.73 7.23 8.05
C ASN A 186 26.56 5.71 7.89
N PRO A 187 26.21 5.23 6.69
CA PRO A 187 26.07 3.80 6.43
C PRO A 187 27.44 3.12 6.60
N GLY A 188 27.46 1.95 7.24
CA GLY A 188 28.68 1.17 7.40
C GLY A 188 29.17 0.55 6.09
N VAL A 189 30.39 0.01 6.10
CA VAL A 189 30.97 -0.68 4.95
C VAL A 189 30.14 -1.91 4.58
N GLY A 190 29.94 -2.16 3.28
CA GLY A 190 29.26 -3.35 2.78
C GLY A 190 27.74 -3.30 2.80
N CYS A 191 27.14 -2.14 3.10
CA CYS A 191 25.69 -1.92 2.99
C CYS A 191 25.21 -2.01 1.52
N ALA A 192 23.92 -2.33 1.35
CA ALA A 192 23.27 -2.21 0.05
C ALA A 192 23.08 -0.72 -0.31
N TRP A 193 23.03 -0.46 -1.61
CA TRP A 193 22.64 0.82 -2.18
C TRP A 193 21.60 0.51 -3.23
N ALA A 194 20.37 0.98 -3.01
CA ALA A 194 19.32 0.85 -3.99
C ALA A 194 19.52 1.88 -5.09
N ASP A 195 19.46 1.44 -6.35
CA ASP A 195 19.53 2.36 -7.48
C ASP A 195 18.37 3.35 -7.44
N ILE A 196 17.17 2.86 -7.11
CA ILE A 196 15.96 3.67 -6.96
C ILE A 196 15.13 3.17 -5.77
N VAL A 197 14.51 4.10 -5.05
CA VAL A 197 13.43 3.87 -4.11
C VAL A 197 12.21 4.63 -4.59
N LEU A 198 11.08 3.92 -4.69
CA LEU A 198 9.77 4.47 -5.03
C LEU A 198 8.84 4.38 -3.82
N THR A 199 8.26 5.52 -3.44
CA THR A 199 7.19 5.63 -2.45
C THR A 199 6.01 6.38 -3.06
N ALA A 200 4.91 5.66 -3.30
CA ALA A 200 3.66 6.19 -3.84
C ALA A 200 2.47 5.57 -3.06
N PRO A 201 2.33 5.86 -1.76
CA PRO A 201 1.26 5.31 -0.94
C PRO A 201 -0.14 5.63 -1.49
N GLU A 202 -0.31 6.78 -2.14
CA GLU A 202 -1.52 7.19 -2.87
C GLU A 202 -1.91 6.23 -4.00
N ALA A 203 -0.92 5.54 -4.60
CA ALA A 203 -1.10 4.53 -5.61
C ALA A 203 -1.11 3.10 -5.03
N GLY A 204 -1.25 2.95 -3.71
CA GLY A 204 -1.20 1.65 -3.03
C GLY A 204 0.19 1.02 -3.00
N LEU A 205 1.25 1.77 -3.32
CA LEU A 205 2.64 1.29 -3.30
C LEU A 205 3.46 2.03 -2.23
N PRO A 206 3.41 1.59 -0.97
CA PRO A 206 4.07 2.30 0.13
C PRO A 206 5.60 2.31 0.01
N LEU A 207 6.19 1.25 -0.54
CA LEU A 207 7.64 1.12 -0.69
C LEU A 207 7.97 0.07 -1.77
N LEU A 208 8.83 0.45 -2.71
CA LEU A 208 9.46 -0.44 -3.68
C LEU A 208 10.93 -0.03 -3.86
N PHE A 209 11.82 -1.01 -3.77
CA PHE A 209 13.22 -0.84 -4.18
C PHE A 209 13.36 -1.31 -5.62
N ILE A 210 14.18 -0.61 -6.42
CA ILE A 210 14.41 -0.96 -7.81
C ILE A 210 15.91 -0.95 -8.08
N GLU A 211 16.38 -1.99 -8.77
CA GLU A 211 17.73 -2.11 -9.30
C GLU A 211 17.65 -2.14 -10.82
N ALA A 212 18.54 -1.41 -11.48
CA ALA A 212 18.66 -1.38 -12.93
C ALA A 212 19.96 -2.08 -13.37
N ASP A 213 19.87 -3.11 -14.20
CA ASP A 213 21.06 -3.75 -14.76
C ASP A 213 21.12 -3.58 -16.27
N ASN A 214 22.31 -3.30 -16.79
CA ASN A 214 22.55 -3.17 -18.24
C ASN A 214 22.81 -4.52 -18.92
N CYS A 215 22.50 -5.64 -18.27
CA CYS A 215 22.92 -6.98 -18.68
C CYS A 215 24.45 -7.11 -18.83
N THR A 216 25.20 -6.32 -18.04
CA THR A 216 26.67 -6.30 -18.06
C THR A 216 27.25 -7.04 -16.87
N GLU A 217 26.53 -7.09 -15.75
CA GLU A 217 26.93 -7.82 -14.56
C GLU A 217 26.67 -9.33 -14.72
N GLU A 218 27.35 -10.13 -13.92
CA GLU A 218 27.07 -11.56 -13.83
C GLU A 218 25.99 -11.83 -12.80
N ALA A 219 25.14 -12.83 -13.05
CA ALA A 219 24.06 -13.20 -12.14
C ALA A 219 24.50 -13.38 -10.66
N PRO A 220 25.68 -13.96 -10.33
CA PRO A 220 26.15 -14.02 -8.94
C PRO A 220 26.41 -12.64 -8.31
N ILE A 221 26.87 -11.66 -9.09
CA ILE A 221 27.10 -10.29 -8.61
C ILE A 221 25.76 -9.62 -8.29
N ILE A 222 24.78 -9.79 -9.17
CA ILE A 222 23.41 -9.30 -8.96
C ILE A 222 22.79 -10.02 -7.75
N ALA A 223 22.92 -11.34 -7.65
CA ALA A 223 22.41 -12.13 -6.53
C ALA A 223 22.98 -11.67 -5.17
N ALA A 224 24.29 -11.38 -5.11
CA ALA A 224 24.94 -10.88 -3.89
C ALA A 224 24.40 -9.52 -3.41
N LYS A 225 23.74 -8.73 -4.28
CA LYS A 225 23.02 -7.53 -3.84
C LYS A 225 21.85 -7.92 -2.93
N PHE A 226 21.12 -8.98 -3.25
CA PHE A 226 19.95 -9.41 -2.47
C PHE A 226 20.32 -9.91 -1.06
N ASP A 227 21.51 -10.50 -0.88
CA ASP A 227 22.03 -10.80 0.47
C ASP A 227 22.19 -9.53 1.31
N LYS A 228 22.63 -8.43 0.69
CA LYS A 228 22.76 -7.13 1.36
C LYS A 228 21.40 -6.53 1.69
N TYR A 229 20.42 -6.62 0.78
CA TYR A 229 19.03 -6.22 1.05
C TYR A 229 18.45 -6.99 2.24
N MET A 230 18.60 -8.32 2.26
CA MET A 230 18.10 -9.15 3.33
C MET A 230 18.73 -8.81 4.67
N ARG A 231 20.05 -8.57 4.71
CA ARG A 231 20.72 -8.07 5.93
C ARG A 231 20.15 -6.73 6.41
N HIS A 232 19.84 -5.80 5.50
CA HIS A 232 19.18 -4.55 5.87
C HIS A 232 17.74 -4.77 6.37
N PHE A 233 16.96 -5.62 5.72
CA PHE A 233 15.56 -5.88 6.09
C PHE A 233 15.42 -6.59 7.43
N HIS A 234 16.37 -7.44 7.78
CA HIS A 234 16.45 -8.12 9.08
C HIS A 234 16.93 -7.19 10.20
N ARG A 235 17.58 -6.08 9.84
CA ARG A 235 18.12 -5.16 10.83
C ARG A 235 17.00 -4.52 11.63
N LYS A 236 17.12 -4.61 12.95
CA LYS A 236 16.22 -3.98 13.93
C LYS A 236 16.92 -2.82 14.64
N VAL A 237 16.12 -1.85 15.05
CA VAL A 237 16.49 -0.75 15.93
C VAL A 237 15.43 -0.59 17.00
N LYS A 238 15.80 0.02 18.12
CA LYS A 238 14.86 0.37 19.18
C LYS A 238 14.01 1.58 18.74
N ASP A 239 12.71 1.52 18.95
CA ASP A 239 11.84 2.68 18.85
C ASP A 239 11.87 3.53 20.13
N THR A 240 11.06 4.59 20.17
CA THR A 240 10.94 5.50 21.32
C THR A 240 10.45 4.79 22.58
N ASP A 241 9.73 3.67 22.41
CA ASP A 241 9.17 2.87 23.49
C ASP A 241 10.09 1.68 23.87
N GLY A 242 11.30 1.62 23.30
CA GLY A 242 12.27 0.55 23.54
C GLY A 242 11.94 -0.79 22.86
N LYS A 243 10.93 -0.84 21.99
CA LYS A 243 10.57 -2.04 21.23
C LYS A 243 11.40 -2.17 19.96
N ASP A 244 11.67 -3.40 19.57
CA ASP A 244 12.37 -3.67 18.33
C ASP A 244 11.46 -3.40 17.13
N LYS A 245 11.91 -2.51 16.24
CA LYS A 245 11.30 -2.32 14.92
C LYS A 245 12.32 -2.50 13.80
N PRO A 246 11.92 -3.03 12.63
CA PRO A 246 12.79 -3.06 11.45
C PRO A 246 13.30 -1.65 11.10
N MET A 247 14.60 -1.52 10.83
CA MET A 247 15.22 -0.22 10.58
C MET A 247 14.56 0.52 9.42
N TRP A 248 14.23 -0.18 8.34
CA TRP A 248 13.58 0.43 7.17
C TRP A 248 12.24 1.09 7.52
N ARG A 249 11.53 0.62 8.55
CA ARG A 249 10.28 1.24 9.05
C ARG A 249 10.51 2.54 9.82
N THR A 250 11.76 2.95 10.07
CA THR A 250 12.08 4.29 10.58
C THR A 250 11.98 5.38 9.52
N ARG A 251 12.12 4.99 8.24
CA ARG A 251 12.14 5.92 7.11
C ARG A 251 10.87 5.80 6.27
N TRP A 252 10.33 4.59 6.12
CA TRP A 252 9.19 4.34 5.26
C TRP A 252 8.06 3.68 6.01
N SER A 253 6.87 4.26 5.90
CA SER A 253 5.63 3.68 6.37
C SER A 253 5.21 2.53 5.45
N ALA A 254 4.87 1.39 6.03
CA ALA A 254 4.27 0.27 5.30
C ALA A 254 3.18 -0.38 6.15
N PRO A 255 2.16 -1.00 5.54
CA PRO A 255 1.13 -1.72 6.26
C PRO A 255 1.72 -2.73 7.25
N ALA A 256 1.04 -2.93 8.37
CA ALA A 256 1.38 -4.01 9.28
C ALA A 256 1.18 -5.36 8.58
N PRO A 257 2.02 -6.37 8.86
CA PRO A 257 1.79 -7.72 8.38
C PRO A 257 0.36 -8.17 8.72
N GLN A 258 -0.36 -8.68 7.73
CA GLN A 258 -1.65 -9.32 7.95
C GLN A 258 -1.43 -10.82 8.13
N TRP A 259 -2.11 -11.42 9.10
CA TRP A 259 -2.12 -12.88 9.30
C TRP A 259 -0.74 -13.53 9.47
N GLY A 260 0.21 -12.79 10.05
CA GLY A 260 1.59 -13.28 10.29
C GLY A 260 2.46 -13.37 9.02
N ASP A 261 1.96 -12.96 7.85
CA ASP A 261 2.76 -12.87 6.62
C ASP A 261 3.60 -11.58 6.62
N ALA A 262 4.69 -11.60 7.40
CA ALA A 262 5.64 -10.48 7.50
C ALA A 262 6.62 -10.50 6.31
N THR A 263 6.06 -10.40 5.10
CA THR A 263 6.83 -10.25 3.87
C THR A 263 7.70 -8.99 3.95
N HIS A 264 8.97 -9.10 3.54
CA HIS A 264 9.87 -7.96 3.44
C HIS A 264 9.50 -7.04 2.27
N PRO A 265 9.99 -5.78 2.25
CA PRO A 265 9.72 -4.89 1.12
C PRO A 265 10.09 -5.52 -0.24
N PRO A 266 9.32 -5.25 -1.29
CA PRO A 266 9.59 -5.79 -2.62
C PRO A 266 10.82 -5.13 -3.25
N VAL A 267 11.52 -5.90 -4.10
CA VAL A 267 12.62 -5.43 -4.94
C VAL A 267 12.32 -5.76 -6.40
N LEU A 268 12.35 -4.76 -7.27
CA LEU A 268 12.19 -4.87 -8.71
C LEU A 268 13.56 -4.83 -9.40
N LEU A 269 13.84 -5.81 -10.25
CA LEU A 269 14.97 -5.82 -11.17
C LEU A 269 14.51 -5.39 -12.57
N VAL A 270 15.10 -4.32 -13.10
CA VAL A 270 14.85 -3.87 -14.47
C VAL A 270 16.10 -4.14 -15.30
N PHE A 271 15.99 -5.05 -16.26
CA PHE A 271 17.07 -5.36 -17.18
C PHE A 271 16.97 -4.51 -18.46
N HIS A 272 18.03 -3.79 -18.80
CA HIS A 272 18.16 -3.07 -20.06
C HIS A 272 19.12 -3.83 -20.97
N GLN A 273 18.62 -4.28 -22.12
CA GLN A 273 19.31 -5.21 -23.03
C GLN A 273 20.42 -4.52 -23.86
N VAL A 274 21.38 -3.87 -23.19
CA VAL A 274 22.53 -3.19 -23.83
C VAL A 274 23.80 -4.06 -23.76
N GLY A 275 23.92 -4.86 -22.71
CA GLY A 275 25.04 -5.76 -22.47
C GLY A 275 24.99 -7.03 -23.32
N LYS A 276 26.07 -7.82 -23.23
CA LYS A 276 26.24 -9.06 -23.99
C LYS A 276 25.39 -10.23 -23.50
N ARG A 277 24.85 -10.14 -22.27
CA ARG A 277 24.06 -11.21 -21.65
C ARG A 277 22.58 -11.01 -21.95
N THR A 278 21.82 -12.08 -22.12
CA THR A 278 20.38 -11.97 -22.36
C THR A 278 19.65 -11.75 -21.04
N ALA A 279 18.72 -10.78 -21.01
CA ALA A 279 17.94 -10.43 -19.83
C ALA A 279 17.18 -11.64 -19.28
N LEU A 280 16.52 -12.41 -20.15
CA LEU A 280 15.78 -13.62 -19.76
C LEU A 280 16.66 -14.65 -19.04
N GLN A 281 17.88 -14.89 -19.55
CA GLN A 281 18.81 -15.83 -18.92
C GLN A 281 19.34 -15.27 -17.59
N GLN A 282 19.61 -13.96 -17.51
CA GLN A 282 19.98 -13.32 -16.25
C GLN A 282 18.87 -13.44 -15.22
N MET A 283 17.62 -13.14 -15.58
CA MET A 283 16.46 -13.30 -14.70
C MET A 283 16.36 -14.72 -14.16
N LYS A 284 16.50 -15.75 -15.02
CA LYS A 284 16.47 -17.15 -14.62
C LYS A 284 17.61 -17.49 -13.64
N ASN A 285 18.83 -17.07 -13.95
CA ASN A 285 20.00 -17.37 -13.14
C ASN A 285 19.94 -16.66 -11.78
N VAL A 286 19.54 -15.39 -11.75
CA VAL A 286 19.36 -14.63 -10.50
C VAL A 286 18.23 -15.23 -9.68
N ALA A 287 17.11 -15.63 -10.29
CA ALA A 287 16.03 -16.31 -9.59
C ALA A 287 16.50 -17.59 -8.91
N GLU A 288 17.32 -18.39 -9.59
CA GLU A 288 17.90 -19.62 -9.02
C GLU A 288 18.81 -19.32 -7.83
N LEU A 289 19.76 -18.38 -8.00
CA LEU A 289 20.76 -18.04 -6.99
C LEU A 289 20.15 -17.36 -5.75
N THR A 290 19.01 -16.68 -5.90
CA THR A 290 18.34 -15.96 -4.81
C THR A 290 17.16 -16.72 -4.23
N ARG A 291 16.99 -18.00 -4.58
CA ARG A 291 15.82 -18.81 -4.21
C ARG A 291 15.49 -18.75 -2.73
N GLU A 292 16.49 -18.81 -1.86
CA GLU A 292 16.32 -18.74 -0.40
C GLU A 292 15.64 -17.44 0.08
N HIS A 293 15.81 -16.33 -0.65
CA HIS A 293 15.30 -15.01 -0.28
C HIS A 293 13.82 -14.81 -0.64
N TRP A 294 13.34 -15.42 -1.72
CA TRP A 294 12.00 -15.17 -2.25
C TRP A 294 11.05 -16.38 -2.20
N GLN A 295 11.57 -17.60 -2.07
CA GLN A 295 10.74 -18.80 -2.13
C GLN A 295 9.83 -18.89 -0.91
N GLY A 296 8.53 -18.67 -1.15
CA GLY A 296 7.48 -18.89 -0.15
C GLY A 296 7.16 -20.36 0.05
N GLN A 297 6.46 -20.66 1.14
CA GLN A 297 6.01 -21.99 1.52
C GLN A 297 4.53 -22.18 1.15
N TRP A 298 4.14 -23.39 0.77
CA TRP A 298 2.73 -23.70 0.54
C TRP A 298 1.95 -23.68 1.85
N ALA A 299 0.77 -23.09 1.81
CA ALA A 299 -0.16 -23.04 2.93
C ALA A 299 -1.48 -23.74 2.58
N GLU A 300 -2.23 -24.09 3.63
CA GLU A 300 -3.60 -24.56 3.49
C GLU A 300 -4.46 -23.52 2.76
N GLY A 301 -5.19 -23.96 1.73
CA GLY A 301 -5.97 -23.08 0.85
C GLY A 301 -5.33 -22.81 -0.52
N GLY A 302 -4.22 -23.48 -0.86
CA GLY A 302 -3.71 -23.53 -2.24
C GLY A 302 -2.93 -22.29 -2.68
N PHE A 303 -2.34 -21.55 -1.74
CA PHE A 303 -1.48 -20.40 -2.03
C PHE A 303 -0.15 -20.50 -1.27
N ARG A 304 0.84 -19.67 -1.65
CA ARG A 304 2.12 -19.58 -0.94
C ARG A 304 2.10 -18.43 0.06
N ILE A 305 2.70 -18.63 1.24
CA ILE A 305 2.99 -17.58 2.23
C ILE A 305 4.47 -17.19 2.11
N TYR A 306 4.76 -15.91 2.26
CA TYR A 306 6.08 -15.31 2.03
C TYR A 306 6.65 -14.68 3.30
N ASN A 307 6.35 -15.26 4.46
CA ASN A 307 6.81 -14.74 5.75
C ASN A 307 8.35 -14.63 5.78
N GLN A 308 8.87 -13.45 6.10
CA GLN A 308 10.31 -13.12 6.07
C GLN A 308 10.98 -13.36 4.71
N LYS A 309 10.20 -13.44 3.63
CA LYS A 309 10.70 -13.49 2.26
C LYS A 309 10.56 -12.14 1.59
N MET A 310 11.44 -11.88 0.65
CA MET A 310 11.48 -10.67 -0.17
C MET A 310 10.83 -10.98 -1.53
N PRO A 311 9.75 -10.30 -1.92
CA PRO A 311 9.24 -10.38 -3.28
C PRO A 311 10.29 -9.83 -4.23
N ILE A 312 10.90 -10.69 -5.04
CA ILE A 312 11.76 -10.27 -6.14
C ILE A 312 10.96 -10.36 -7.42
N VAL A 313 10.84 -9.22 -8.09
CA VAL A 313 10.11 -9.05 -9.35
C VAL A 313 11.11 -8.64 -10.42
N ALA A 314 10.96 -9.14 -11.64
CA ALA A 314 11.83 -8.77 -12.75
C ALA A 314 11.02 -8.34 -13.98
N THR A 315 11.61 -7.44 -14.76
CA THR A 315 11.11 -6.99 -16.06
C THR A 315 12.27 -6.54 -16.95
N THR A 316 11.99 -6.28 -18.23
CA THR A 316 12.92 -5.57 -19.11
C THR A 316 12.49 -4.11 -19.26
N LEU A 317 13.45 -3.22 -19.52
CA LEU A 317 13.15 -1.81 -19.74
C LEU A 317 12.25 -1.61 -20.98
N GLU A 318 12.42 -2.45 -22.00
CA GLU A 318 11.59 -2.45 -23.21
C GLU A 318 10.13 -2.79 -22.88
N LEU A 319 9.90 -3.89 -22.17
CA LEU A 319 8.54 -4.31 -21.78
C LEU A 319 7.88 -3.30 -20.85
N LEU A 320 8.65 -2.73 -19.92
CA LEU A 320 8.18 -1.67 -19.02
C LEU A 320 7.77 -0.40 -19.77
N ARG A 321 8.50 0.00 -20.81
CA ARG A 321 8.14 1.15 -21.66
C ARG A 321 6.87 0.90 -22.45
N GLU A 322 6.68 -0.31 -22.95
CA GLU A 322 5.50 -0.68 -23.72
C GLU A 322 4.25 -0.76 -22.85
N GLN A 323 4.31 -1.54 -21.77
CA GLN A 323 3.15 -1.93 -20.97
C GLN A 323 2.92 -1.07 -19.73
N GLY A 324 3.97 -0.44 -19.19
CA GLY A 324 3.89 0.34 -17.96
C GLY A 324 3.70 -0.49 -16.69
N PRO A 325 3.61 0.17 -15.51
CA PRO A 325 3.41 -0.50 -14.22
C PRO A 325 2.07 -1.22 -14.08
N ALA A 326 1.03 -0.73 -14.77
CA ALA A 326 -0.32 -1.31 -14.77
C ALA A 326 -0.52 -2.43 -15.80
N GLY A 327 0.37 -2.55 -16.78
CA GLY A 327 0.31 -3.62 -17.78
C GLY A 327 1.04 -4.90 -17.34
N PRO A 328 0.88 -6.01 -18.08
CA PRO A 328 1.50 -7.31 -17.79
C PRO A 328 3.00 -7.31 -18.14
N ALA A 329 3.81 -6.57 -17.38
CA ALA A 329 5.24 -6.41 -17.63
C ALA A 329 6.13 -7.15 -16.62
N PHE A 330 5.57 -7.65 -15.53
CA PHE A 330 6.34 -8.03 -14.34
C PHE A 330 6.24 -9.50 -14.03
N ARG A 331 7.39 -10.15 -13.88
CA ARG A 331 7.49 -11.54 -13.44
C ARG A 331 8.02 -11.62 -12.02
N ARG A 332 7.18 -12.05 -11.08
CA ARG A 332 7.65 -12.40 -9.74
C ARG A 332 8.43 -13.71 -9.80
N PHE A 333 9.60 -13.78 -9.17
CA PHE A 333 10.32 -15.04 -9.06
C PHE A 333 9.48 -16.11 -8.37
N GLY A 334 9.50 -17.32 -8.94
CA GLY A 334 8.63 -18.43 -8.56
C GLY A 334 7.23 -18.41 -9.17
N ARG A 335 6.93 -17.46 -10.06
CA ARG A 335 5.73 -17.42 -10.90
C ARG A 335 6.13 -17.41 -12.38
N ASP A 336 5.28 -17.97 -13.22
CA ASP A 336 5.47 -18.20 -14.65
C ASP A 336 4.74 -17.18 -15.55
N VAL A 337 3.74 -16.49 -14.99
CA VAL A 337 2.91 -15.51 -15.69
C VAL A 337 3.38 -14.09 -15.42
N ASP A 338 3.41 -13.28 -16.47
CA ASP A 338 3.66 -11.84 -16.37
C ASP A 338 2.40 -11.12 -15.86
N GLN A 339 2.58 -10.20 -14.93
CA GLN A 339 1.54 -9.56 -14.13
C GLN A 339 1.73 -8.05 -14.16
N ASN A 340 0.71 -7.30 -13.74
CA ASN A 340 0.93 -5.91 -13.34
C ASN A 340 1.79 -5.84 -12.07
N LEU A 341 2.33 -4.65 -11.77
CA LEU A 341 3.25 -4.48 -10.66
C LEU A 341 2.63 -4.87 -9.30
N TRP A 342 1.38 -4.50 -9.04
CA TRP A 342 0.68 -4.76 -7.78
C TRP A 342 0.46 -6.26 -7.54
N ASP A 343 0.04 -6.99 -8.56
CA ASP A 343 -0.13 -8.45 -8.48
C ASP A 343 1.21 -9.16 -8.32
N ALA A 344 2.26 -8.68 -9.00
CA ALA A 344 3.60 -9.24 -8.92
C ALA A 344 4.21 -9.10 -7.50
N ILE A 345 4.11 -7.92 -6.89
CA ILE A 345 4.60 -7.70 -5.51
C ILE A 345 3.66 -8.33 -4.47
N GLY A 346 2.36 -8.33 -4.74
CA GLY A 346 1.30 -8.80 -3.85
C GLY A 346 1.10 -10.32 -3.86
N ASN A 347 0.03 -10.78 -3.22
CA ASN A 347 -0.32 -12.20 -3.14
C ASN A 347 -1.81 -12.43 -3.51
N PRO A 348 -2.18 -12.19 -4.79
CA PRO A 348 -3.59 -12.22 -5.21
C PRO A 348 -4.26 -13.57 -4.96
N ARG A 349 -3.51 -14.68 -5.01
CA ARG A 349 -4.04 -16.02 -4.68
C ARG A 349 -4.43 -16.15 -3.21
N ARG A 350 -3.62 -15.61 -2.29
CA ARG A 350 -3.95 -15.55 -0.86
C ARG A 350 -5.16 -14.66 -0.65
N ASP A 351 -5.14 -13.46 -1.23
CA ASP A 351 -6.19 -12.48 -1.01
C ASP A 351 -7.55 -13.01 -1.52
N ALA A 352 -7.56 -13.70 -2.67
CA ALA A 352 -8.74 -14.41 -3.17
C ALA A 352 -9.17 -15.57 -2.26
N ALA A 353 -8.23 -16.35 -1.69
CA ALA A 353 -8.57 -17.43 -0.76
C ALA A 353 -9.17 -16.91 0.55
N LEU A 354 -8.65 -15.80 1.07
CA LEU A 354 -9.19 -15.13 2.26
C LEU A 354 -10.57 -14.54 1.99
N ALA A 355 -10.78 -13.92 0.81
CA ALA A 355 -12.07 -13.40 0.42
C ALA A 355 -13.15 -14.51 0.36
N ARG A 356 -12.82 -15.67 -0.24
CA ARG A 356 -13.72 -16.83 -0.25
C ARG A 356 -14.05 -17.33 1.15
N ARG A 357 -13.04 -17.48 2.03
CA ARG A 357 -13.26 -17.93 3.41
C ARG A 357 -14.13 -16.95 4.20
N ALA A 358 -13.95 -15.65 4.00
CA ALA A 358 -14.78 -14.63 4.64
C ALA A 358 -16.23 -14.70 4.15
N GLU A 359 -16.44 -14.92 2.85
CA GLU A 359 -17.77 -15.10 2.27
C GLU A 359 -18.47 -16.37 2.76
N GLU A 360 -17.77 -17.50 2.79
CA GLU A 360 -18.25 -18.76 3.36
C GLU A 360 -18.62 -18.59 4.84
N GLY A 361 -17.79 -17.88 5.62
CA GLY A 361 -18.07 -17.56 7.01
C GLY A 361 -19.33 -16.71 7.17
N ARG A 362 -19.52 -15.68 6.33
CA ARG A 362 -20.75 -14.88 6.31
C ARG A 362 -21.97 -15.73 5.95
N ARG A 363 -21.85 -16.64 4.97
CA ARG A 363 -22.92 -17.54 4.56
C ARG A 363 -23.30 -18.50 5.69
N ARG A 364 -22.32 -19.07 6.39
CA ARG A 364 -22.55 -19.97 7.52
C ARG A 364 -23.25 -19.25 8.67
N LEU A 365 -22.76 -18.06 9.05
CA LEU A 365 -23.42 -17.25 10.08
C LEU A 365 -24.85 -16.87 9.72
N ALA A 366 -25.11 -16.55 8.44
CA ALA A 366 -26.46 -16.28 7.96
C ALA A 366 -27.36 -17.53 8.00
N GLN A 367 -26.81 -18.71 7.66
CA GLN A 367 -27.52 -19.99 7.78
C GLN A 367 -27.84 -20.32 9.23
N GLU A 368 -26.86 -20.25 10.13
CA GLU A 368 -27.05 -20.45 11.57
C GLU A 368 -28.08 -19.48 12.15
N ALA A 369 -28.05 -18.20 11.74
CA ALA A 369 -29.05 -17.21 12.15
C ALA A 369 -30.45 -17.52 11.62
N ALA A 370 -30.57 -17.99 10.37
CA ALA A 370 -31.84 -18.37 9.77
C ALA A 370 -32.42 -19.66 10.41
N GLU A 371 -31.56 -20.66 10.66
CA GLU A 371 -31.93 -21.89 11.37
C GLU A 371 -32.38 -21.58 12.79
N ARG A 372 -31.65 -20.70 13.49
CA ARG A 372 -32.06 -20.17 14.79
C ARG A 372 -33.43 -19.50 14.65
N GLU A 373 -33.58 -18.51 13.77
CA GLU A 373 -34.88 -17.83 13.59
C GLU A 373 -36.04 -18.77 13.25
N ALA A 374 -35.79 -19.86 12.49
CA ALA A 374 -36.78 -20.89 12.19
C ALA A 374 -37.17 -21.73 13.42
N GLN A 375 -36.25 -21.94 14.36
CA GLN A 375 -36.48 -22.61 15.64
C GLN A 375 -37.07 -21.70 16.72
N ARG A 376 -37.34 -20.42 16.41
CA ARG A 376 -37.86 -19.46 17.38
C ARG A 376 -39.20 -19.95 17.94
N PRO A 377 -39.30 -20.18 19.26
CA PRO A 377 -40.54 -20.61 19.88
C PRO A 377 -41.65 -19.58 19.72
N VAL A 378 -42.87 -20.08 19.65
CA VAL A 378 -44.09 -19.28 19.70
C VAL A 378 -44.77 -19.46 21.05
N CYS A 379 -45.41 -18.39 21.53
CA CYS A 379 -46.22 -18.44 22.73
C CYS A 379 -47.41 -19.38 22.54
N ARG A 380 -47.60 -20.30 23.49
CA ARG A 380 -48.74 -21.23 23.47
C ARG A 380 -50.10 -20.52 23.54
N ASP A 381 -50.18 -19.40 24.24
CA ASP A 381 -51.45 -18.72 24.52
C ASP A 381 -51.85 -17.74 23.41
N CYS A 382 -50.90 -16.94 22.93
CA CYS A 382 -51.19 -15.87 21.96
C CYS A 382 -50.60 -16.10 20.56
N GLY A 383 -49.81 -17.17 20.36
CA GLY A 383 -49.20 -17.51 19.07
C GLY A 383 -48.04 -16.61 18.62
N GLN A 384 -47.72 -15.54 19.36
CA GLN A 384 -46.63 -14.63 19.00
C GLN A 384 -45.26 -15.29 19.17
N LYS A 385 -44.37 -15.04 18.21
CA LYS A 385 -42.95 -15.44 18.31
C LYS A 385 -42.30 -14.78 19.52
N PHE A 386 -41.44 -15.51 20.22
CA PHE A 386 -40.69 -14.96 21.34
C PHE A 386 -39.71 -13.88 20.89
N THR A 387 -39.54 -12.83 21.70
CA THR A 387 -38.42 -11.89 21.53
C THR A 387 -37.10 -12.60 21.80
N ASP A 388 -35.97 -12.00 21.39
CA ASP A 388 -34.64 -12.58 21.63
C ASP A 388 -34.36 -12.78 23.12
N ASP A 389 -34.75 -11.83 23.96
CA ASP A 389 -34.54 -11.90 25.41
C ASP A 389 -35.43 -12.95 26.05
N ARG A 390 -36.70 -13.01 25.65
CA ARG A 390 -37.63 -14.04 26.11
C ARG A 390 -37.14 -15.44 25.75
N TRP A 391 -36.70 -15.61 24.51
CA TRP A 391 -36.20 -16.90 24.03
C TRP A 391 -34.91 -17.30 24.77
N LYS A 392 -33.97 -16.38 24.99
CA LYS A 392 -32.81 -16.66 25.85
C LYS A 392 -33.23 -17.08 27.26
N ALA A 393 -34.20 -16.39 27.86
CA ALA A 393 -34.70 -16.73 29.19
C ALA A 393 -35.42 -18.09 29.24
N SER A 394 -36.10 -18.50 28.17
CA SER A 394 -36.83 -19.78 28.14
C SER A 394 -35.91 -21.01 28.04
N ILE A 395 -34.70 -20.84 27.48
CA ILE A 395 -33.71 -21.91 27.32
C ILE A 395 -32.59 -21.87 28.37
N ALA A 396 -32.46 -20.77 29.11
CA ALA A 396 -31.48 -20.65 30.17
C ALA A 396 -31.79 -21.67 31.29
N VAL A 397 -30.85 -22.60 31.50
CA VAL A 397 -30.86 -23.50 32.65
C VAL A 397 -29.84 -22.94 33.64
N ASP A 398 -30.27 -22.00 34.47
CA ASP A 398 -29.43 -21.51 35.58
C ASP A 398 -29.55 -22.46 36.77
N TRP A 399 -28.46 -22.63 37.52
CA TRP A 399 -28.23 -23.61 38.60
C TRP A 399 -29.20 -23.42 39.78
N GLY A 400 -30.49 -23.73 39.56
CA GLY A 400 -31.54 -23.76 40.59
C GLY A 400 -32.83 -22.99 40.25
N ARG A 401 -32.91 -22.23 39.16
CA ARG A 401 -34.16 -21.56 38.73
C ARG A 401 -34.38 -21.75 37.23
N ARG A 402 -35.10 -22.82 36.89
CA ARG A 402 -35.69 -22.96 35.56
C ARG A 402 -36.81 -21.93 35.42
N ASP A 403 -36.95 -21.34 34.24
CA ASP A 403 -38.11 -20.51 33.94
C ASP A 403 -39.40 -21.31 34.25
N SER A 404 -40.28 -20.74 35.08
CA SER A 404 -41.52 -21.38 35.51
C SER A 404 -42.50 -21.58 34.36
N HIS A 405 -42.42 -20.73 33.33
CA HIS A 405 -43.37 -20.72 32.21
C HIS A 405 -42.66 -20.64 30.86
N PRO A 406 -41.82 -21.64 30.49
CA PRO A 406 -40.92 -21.56 29.33
C PRO A 406 -41.64 -21.51 27.97
N HIS A 407 -42.96 -21.75 27.95
CA HIS A 407 -43.80 -21.80 26.75
C HIS A 407 -44.71 -20.56 26.58
N LEU A 408 -44.62 -19.56 27.47
CA LEU A 408 -45.38 -18.31 27.41
C LEU A 408 -44.48 -17.13 27.06
N CYS A 409 -44.96 -16.16 26.27
CA CYS A 409 -44.27 -14.87 26.10
C CYS A 409 -44.28 -14.05 27.40
N ASP A 410 -43.51 -12.96 27.48
CA ASP A 410 -43.39 -12.15 28.71
C ASP A 410 -44.74 -11.62 29.19
N ASP A 411 -45.59 -11.12 28.28
CA ASP A 411 -46.91 -10.60 28.62
C ASP A 411 -47.85 -11.69 29.15
N CYS A 412 -47.90 -12.85 28.47
CA CYS A 412 -48.71 -13.98 28.92
C CYS A 412 -48.22 -14.53 30.27
N LYS A 413 -46.90 -14.63 30.44
CA LYS A 413 -46.29 -15.03 31.71
C LYS A 413 -46.62 -14.05 32.84
N ALA A 414 -46.55 -12.75 32.57
CA ALA A 414 -46.90 -11.73 33.56
C ALA A 414 -48.36 -11.83 34.00
N ARG A 415 -49.28 -12.10 33.06
CA ARG A 415 -50.71 -12.32 33.37
C ARG A 415 -50.94 -13.57 34.21
N VAL A 416 -50.26 -14.67 33.91
CA VAL A 416 -50.36 -15.91 34.71
C VAL A 416 -49.83 -15.68 36.12
N LEU A 417 -48.64 -15.08 36.26
CA LEU A 417 -48.06 -14.76 37.58
C LEU A 417 -48.94 -13.80 38.38
N GLU A 418 -49.63 -12.86 37.72
CA GLU A 418 -50.59 -11.97 38.37
C GLU A 418 -51.83 -12.73 38.84
N GLY A 419 -52.36 -13.64 38.01
CA GLY A 419 -53.47 -14.51 38.41
C GLY A 419 -53.13 -15.43 39.58
N GLU A 420 -51.91 -15.98 39.61
CA GLU A 420 -51.40 -16.79 40.73
C GLU A 420 -51.31 -15.97 42.02
N ARG A 421 -50.78 -14.73 41.95
CA ARG A 421 -50.73 -13.82 43.11
C ARG A 421 -52.11 -13.48 43.64
N GLN A 422 -53.07 -13.19 42.76
CA GLN A 422 -54.44 -12.89 43.15
C GLN A 422 -55.14 -14.10 43.78
N ALA A 423 -54.91 -15.31 43.26
CA ALA A 423 -55.43 -16.54 43.84
C ALA A 423 -54.85 -16.82 45.23
N GLU A 424 -53.54 -16.65 45.40
CA GLU A 424 -52.86 -16.81 46.69
C GLU A 424 -53.34 -15.78 47.71
N GLN A 425 -53.54 -14.52 47.28
CA GLN A 425 -54.10 -13.48 48.15
C GLN A 425 -55.54 -13.81 48.57
N ALA A 426 -56.40 -14.21 47.63
CA ALA A 426 -57.77 -14.62 47.94
C ALA A 426 -57.82 -15.86 48.86
N GLU A 427 -56.86 -16.78 48.74
CA GLU A 427 -56.74 -17.93 49.64
C GLU A 427 -56.29 -17.51 51.04
N ARG A 428 -55.32 -16.59 51.16
CA ARG A 428 -54.90 -16.00 52.44
C ARG A 428 -56.05 -15.24 53.11
N GLU A 429 -56.79 -14.44 52.36
CA GLU A 429 -57.97 -13.71 52.85
C GLU A 429 -59.06 -14.69 53.33
N ARG A 430 -59.30 -15.80 52.61
CA ARG A 430 -60.21 -16.87 53.05
C ARG A 430 -59.74 -17.54 54.35
N GLN A 431 -58.46 -17.89 54.45
CA GLN A 431 -57.91 -18.49 55.67
C GLN A 431 -57.95 -17.52 56.86
N GLU A 432 -57.80 -16.22 56.62
CA GLU A 432 -57.91 -15.20 57.64
C GLU A 432 -59.36 -14.99 58.10
N GLN A 433 -60.33 -15.01 57.17
CA GLN A 433 -61.76 -15.03 57.51
C GLN A 433 -62.15 -16.27 58.31
N GLU A 434 -61.70 -17.46 57.91
CA GLU A 434 -61.94 -18.70 58.68
C GLU A 434 -61.32 -18.64 60.08
N ARG A 435 -60.13 -18.04 60.24
CA ARG A 435 -59.51 -17.80 61.55
C ARG A 435 -60.32 -16.81 62.39
N GLN A 436 -60.77 -15.71 61.81
CA GLN A 436 -61.61 -14.72 62.51
C GLN A 436 -62.97 -15.30 62.91
N GLU A 437 -63.59 -16.14 62.06
CA GLU A 437 -64.83 -16.85 62.40
C GLU A 437 -64.63 -17.89 63.51
N THR A 438 -63.50 -18.62 63.50
CA THR A 438 -63.17 -19.56 64.59
C THR A 438 -62.84 -18.85 65.90
N GLU A 439 -62.15 -17.70 65.86
CA GLU A 439 -61.90 -16.86 67.04
C GLU A 439 -63.21 -16.25 67.58
N ALA A 440 -64.09 -15.73 66.71
CA ALA A 440 -65.41 -15.23 67.12
C ALA A 440 -66.34 -16.34 67.68
N ALA A 441 -66.26 -17.56 67.13
CA ALA A 441 -66.97 -18.72 67.66
C ALA A 441 -66.41 -19.18 69.02
N GLN A 442 -65.13 -18.94 69.31
CA GLN A 442 -64.53 -19.19 70.62
C GLN A 442 -64.89 -18.09 71.64
N ASP A 443 -64.90 -16.81 71.24
CA ASP A 443 -65.30 -15.70 72.10
C ASP A 443 -66.81 -15.72 72.45
N SER A 444 -67.67 -16.11 71.52
CA SER A 444 -69.10 -16.34 71.80
C SER A 444 -69.37 -17.53 72.73
N LYS A 445 -68.48 -18.53 72.77
CA LYS A 445 -68.50 -19.61 73.78
C LYS A 445 -67.96 -19.15 75.14
N ALA A 446 -67.05 -18.17 75.18
CA ALA A 446 -66.57 -17.55 76.43
C ALA A 446 -67.61 -16.57 77.04
N GLY A 447 -68.43 -15.91 76.21
CA GLY A 447 -69.51 -15.03 76.66
C GLY A 447 -70.76 -15.72 77.23
N GLY A 448 -70.92 -17.05 77.03
CA GLY A 448 -72.10 -17.81 77.45
C GLY A 448 -72.09 -18.33 78.90
N TRP A 449 -71.00 -18.16 79.66
CA TRP A 449 -70.83 -18.79 80.98
C TRP A 449 -70.99 -17.86 82.19
N LEU A 450 -71.29 -16.57 82.00
CA LEU A 450 -71.36 -15.56 83.07
C LEU A 450 -72.75 -14.92 83.26
N GLY A 451 -73.83 -15.66 82.98
CA GLY A 451 -75.19 -15.12 83.01
C GLY A 451 -76.23 -15.96 83.74
N ARG A 452 -75.91 -16.64 84.85
CA ARG A 452 -76.97 -17.22 85.72
C ARG A 452 -76.58 -17.44 87.19
N TRP A 453 -76.09 -16.40 87.86
CA TRP A 453 -76.18 -16.27 89.33
C TRP A 453 -76.22 -14.79 89.72
N ARG A 454 -77.42 -14.22 89.89
CA ARG A 454 -77.88 -13.37 91.01
C ARG A 454 -79.08 -12.49 90.63
N SER A 455 -80.12 -12.61 91.48
CA SER A 455 -81.15 -11.63 91.86
C SER A 455 -82.19 -11.20 90.84
#